data_AF-A0A2E0ZN21-F1
#
_entry.id   AF-A0A2E0ZN21-F1
#
_cell.length_a   1.000
_cell.length_b   1.000
_cell.length_c   1.000
_cell.angle_alpha   90.00
_cell.angle_beta   90.00
_cell.angle_gamma   90.00
#
_symmetry.space_group_name_H-M   'P 1'
#
loop_
_entity.id
_entity.type
_entity.pdbx_description
1 polymer ?
#
loop_
_entity_poly.entity_id
_entity_poly.type
_entity_poly.pdbx_seq_one_letter_code
_entity_poly.pdbx_strand_id
1 'polypeptide(L)'
;MAVNTKGKRKVKVKGRPYIWYVESKDEHIPEEGGFVDYTPERIVHIIATNKKFIVHYRIPKEGDEHTTLRVEGEQFPRQPGAKEVQVPRWKHDSKPYPTNDFVRRLIGWCMSEK
;
A
#
# COMPACT_ATOMS: atom_id res chain seq x y z
N MET A 1 -16.16 -16.83 -10.73
CA MET A 1 -15.28 -16.45 -9.61
C MET A 1 -15.54 -15.00 -9.23
N ALA A 2 -16.21 -14.75 -8.11
CA ALA A 2 -16.53 -13.41 -7.64
C ALA A 2 -15.38 -12.90 -6.76
N VAL A 3 -14.61 -11.94 -7.25
CA VAL A 3 -13.58 -11.28 -6.46
C VAL A 3 -14.30 -10.40 -5.44
N ASN A 4 -14.26 -10.80 -4.17
CA ASN A 4 -14.95 -10.17 -3.05
C ASN A 4 -14.68 -8.64 -3.05
N THR A 5 -15.71 -7.84 -3.27
CA THR A 5 -15.67 -6.37 -3.36
C THR A 5 -15.60 -5.68 -1.98
N LYS A 6 -15.29 -6.41 -0.90
CA LYS A 6 -15.13 -5.84 0.44
C LYS A 6 -13.83 -5.02 0.54
N GLY A 7 -13.94 -3.75 0.88
CA GLY A 7 -12.80 -2.91 1.27
C GLY A 7 -12.26 -1.93 0.23
N LYS A 8 -12.78 -1.93 -1.00
CA LYS A 8 -12.42 -0.91 -2.01
C LYS A 8 -13.01 0.45 -1.65
N ARG A 9 -12.14 1.41 -1.41
CA ARG A 9 -12.46 2.80 -1.09
C ARG A 9 -12.05 3.71 -2.25
N LYS A 10 -12.79 4.80 -2.43
CA LYS A 10 -12.47 5.83 -3.41
C LYS A 10 -11.95 7.06 -2.69
N VAL A 11 -10.92 7.69 -3.25
CA VAL A 11 -10.38 8.94 -2.76
C VAL A 11 -10.05 9.85 -3.92
N LYS A 12 -10.28 11.15 -3.74
CA LYS A 12 -9.94 12.18 -4.72
C LYS A 12 -8.71 12.94 -4.21
N VAL A 13 -7.67 13.05 -5.05
CA VAL A 13 -6.43 13.79 -4.75
C VAL A 13 -6.14 14.72 -5.91
N LYS A 14 -5.97 16.02 -5.65
CA LYS A 14 -5.73 17.05 -6.68
C LYS A 14 -6.68 16.94 -7.89
N GLY A 15 -7.98 16.73 -7.65
CA GLY A 15 -8.97 16.59 -8.72
C GLY A 15 -9.08 15.19 -9.34
N ARG A 16 -8.10 14.30 -9.15
CA ARG A 16 -8.05 12.97 -9.77
C ARG A 16 -8.64 11.88 -8.87
N PRO A 17 -9.48 10.98 -9.40
CA PRO A 17 -10.03 9.86 -8.64
C PRO A 17 -9.04 8.68 -8.56
N TYR A 18 -8.93 8.12 -7.37
CA TYR A 18 -8.15 6.92 -7.06
C TYR A 18 -9.03 5.91 -6.33
N ILE A 19 -8.77 4.64 -6.58
CA ILE A 19 -9.35 3.50 -5.89
C ILE A 19 -8.24 2.89 -5.06
N TRP A 20 -8.53 2.57 -3.80
CA TRP A 20 -7.58 1.91 -2.94
C TRP A 20 -8.23 0.83 -2.10
N TYR A 21 -7.49 -0.19 -1.74
CA TYR A 21 -7.93 -1.28 -0.87
C TYR A 21 -6.74 -1.90 -0.15
N VAL A 22 -7.03 -2.65 0.90
CA VAL A 22 -6.01 -3.40 1.66
C VAL A 22 -6.19 -4.86 1.36
N GLU A 23 -5.12 -5.52 0.95
CA GLU A 23 -5.03 -6.96 0.83
C GLU A 23 -4.23 -7.47 2.04
N SER A 24 -4.78 -8.44 2.76
CA SER A 24 -4.06 -9.14 3.83
C SER A 24 -3.68 -10.50 3.26
N LYS A 25 -2.38 -10.77 3.15
CA LYS A 25 -1.87 -12.09 2.84
C LYS A 25 -1.63 -12.81 4.15
N ASP A 26 -2.56 -13.68 4.49
CA ASP A 26 -2.32 -14.76 5.43
C ASP A 26 -1.44 -15.79 4.70
N GLU A 27 -0.11 -15.59 4.73
CA GLU A 27 0.85 -16.68 4.55
C GLU A 27 0.50 -17.86 5.48
N HIS A 28 0.90 -19.05 5.08
CA HIS A 28 0.41 -20.33 5.57
C HIS A 28 0.75 -20.58 7.05
N ILE A 29 -0.21 -21.09 7.85
CA ILE A 29 0.06 -21.63 9.19
C ILE A 29 0.69 -23.03 8.98
N PRO A 30 1.95 -23.29 9.32
CA PRO A 30 2.47 -24.65 9.33
C PRO A 30 1.73 -25.47 10.40
N GLU A 31 1.33 -26.69 10.08
CA GLU A 31 0.55 -27.60 10.96
C GLU A 31 1.28 -28.02 12.26
N GLU A 32 2.56 -27.67 12.42
CA GLU A 32 3.38 -28.01 13.58
C GLU A 32 3.54 -26.82 14.55
N GLY A 33 2.62 -26.73 15.51
CA GLY A 33 2.91 -26.53 16.95
C GLY A 33 3.82 -25.40 17.46
N GLY A 34 4.19 -24.40 16.66
CA GLY A 34 5.01 -23.26 17.09
C GLY A 34 4.20 -21.98 17.23
N PHE A 35 4.25 -21.33 18.40
CA PHE A 35 3.80 -19.94 18.55
C PHE A 35 4.77 -19.02 17.76
N VAL A 36 4.55 -18.88 16.47
CA VAL A 36 5.21 -17.86 15.65
C VAL A 36 4.29 -16.64 15.65
N ASP A 37 4.83 -15.46 15.95
CA ASP A 37 4.11 -14.18 15.86
C ASP A 37 3.62 -13.94 14.42
N TYR A 38 2.46 -14.51 14.13
CA TYR A 38 1.92 -14.55 12.79
C TYR A 38 1.17 -13.26 12.50
N THR A 39 1.92 -12.19 12.23
CA THR A 39 1.31 -10.94 11.76
C THR A 39 1.14 -11.03 10.24
N PRO A 40 -0.10 -11.09 9.70
CA PRO A 40 -0.33 -11.19 8.27
C PRO A 40 0.26 -9.99 7.54
N GLU A 41 0.88 -10.23 6.38
CA GLU A 41 1.40 -9.14 5.56
C GLU A 41 0.23 -8.36 4.95
N ARG A 42 0.18 -7.06 5.22
CA ARG A 42 -0.88 -6.19 4.70
C ARG A 42 -0.31 -5.26 3.65
N ILE A 43 -0.94 -5.25 2.48
CA ILE A 43 -0.52 -4.45 1.32
C ILE A 43 -1.65 -3.48 0.99
N VAL A 44 -1.33 -2.20 0.91
CA VAL A 44 -2.25 -1.15 0.47
C VAL A 44 -2.06 -0.94 -1.02
N HIS A 45 -3.08 -1.32 -1.80
CA HIS A 45 -3.13 -1.11 -3.23
C HIS A 45 -3.78 0.23 -3.52
N ILE A 46 -3.15 1.07 -4.34
CA ILE A 46 -3.70 2.34 -4.79
C ILE A 46 -3.59 2.43 -6.30
N ILE A 47 -4.73 2.63 -6.95
CA ILE A 47 -4.88 2.56 -8.40
C ILE A 47 -5.64 3.80 -8.86
N ALA A 48 -5.05 4.61 -9.74
CA ALA A 48 -5.79 5.67 -10.41
C ALA A 48 -6.82 5.10 -11.39
N THR A 49 -7.94 5.79 -11.61
CA THR A 49 -8.98 5.35 -12.55
C THR A 49 -8.46 5.18 -13.98
N ASN A 50 -7.46 5.98 -14.38
CA ASN A 50 -6.80 5.87 -15.68
C ASN A 50 -5.74 4.74 -15.75
N LYS A 51 -5.53 3.98 -14.67
CA LYS A 51 -4.50 2.94 -14.49
C LYS A 51 -3.06 3.39 -14.74
N LYS A 52 -2.80 4.70 -14.93
CA LYS A 52 -1.44 5.23 -15.12
C LYS A 52 -0.66 5.26 -13.82
N PHE A 53 -1.33 5.35 -12.69
CA PHE A 53 -0.73 5.30 -11.36
C PHE A 53 -1.20 4.04 -10.64
N ILE A 54 -0.27 3.13 -10.36
CA ILE A 54 -0.50 1.90 -9.61
C ILE A 54 0.66 1.76 -8.63
N VAL A 55 0.34 1.78 -7.34
CA VAL A 55 1.33 1.59 -6.27
C VAL A 55 0.80 0.61 -5.23
N HIS A 56 1.70 -0.18 -4.68
CA HIS A 56 1.43 -1.17 -3.66
C HIS A 56 2.37 -0.89 -2.49
N TYR A 57 1.80 -0.51 -1.35
CA TYR A 57 2.55 -0.17 -0.15
C TYR A 57 2.44 -1.30 0.85
N ARG A 58 3.57 -1.92 1.20
CA ARG A 58 3.62 -2.89 2.30
C ARG A 58 3.48 -2.12 3.63
N ILE A 59 2.55 -2.50 4.48
CA ILE A 59 2.45 -1.93 5.83
C ILE A 59 3.58 -2.55 6.67
N PRO A 60 4.51 -1.74 7.20
CA PRO A 60 5.62 -2.28 8.00
C PRO A 60 5.11 -2.94 9.28
N LYS A 61 5.76 -4.03 9.69
CA LYS A 61 5.48 -4.70 10.97
C LYS A 61 6.19 -3.96 12.11
N GLU A 62 5.84 -4.29 13.36
CA GLU A 62 6.66 -3.81 14.49
C GLU A 62 8.07 -4.37 14.36
N GLY A 63 9.08 -3.48 14.40
CA GLY A 63 10.48 -3.81 14.16
C GLY A 63 11.02 -3.45 12.77
N ASP A 64 10.16 -3.20 11.77
CA ASP A 64 10.61 -2.74 10.45
C ASP A 64 11.02 -1.24 10.49
N GLU A 65 12.30 -0.94 10.22
CA GLU A 65 12.81 0.44 10.08
C GLU A 65 12.37 1.10 8.76
N HIS A 66 12.24 0.28 7.71
CA HIS A 66 11.89 0.69 6.35
C HIS A 66 10.73 -0.15 5.82
N THR A 67 10.02 0.38 4.83
CA THR A 67 9.02 -0.38 4.09
C THR A 67 9.19 -0.23 2.58
N THR A 68 8.57 -1.13 1.83
CA THR A 68 8.66 -1.20 0.38
C THR A 68 7.39 -0.66 -0.26
N LEU A 69 7.58 0.25 -1.20
CA LEU A 69 6.55 0.75 -2.11
C LEU A 69 6.85 0.19 -3.50
N ARG A 70 6.03 -0.75 -3.96
CA ARG A 70 6.09 -1.25 -5.35
C ARG A 70 5.29 -0.33 -6.25
N VAL A 71 5.84 -0.01 -7.41
CA VAL A 71 5.24 0.91 -8.38
C VAL A 71 5.10 0.14 -9.70
N GLU A 72 3.88 0.06 -10.22
CA GLU A 72 3.57 -0.62 -11.48
C GLU A 72 3.02 0.34 -12.54
N GLY A 73 2.55 1.52 -12.13
CA GLY A 73 2.06 2.53 -13.05
C GLY A 73 3.21 3.34 -13.67
N GLU A 74 3.06 3.73 -14.94
CA GLU A 74 4.00 4.62 -15.63
C GLU A 74 4.11 6.01 -14.96
N GLN A 75 3.05 6.46 -14.30
CA GLN A 75 2.98 7.75 -13.65
C GLN A 75 3.53 7.66 -12.23
N PHE A 76 4.85 7.78 -12.09
CA PHE A 76 5.50 7.94 -10.79
C PHE A 76 6.63 8.98 -10.90
N PRO A 77 6.29 10.29 -10.84
CA PRO A 77 7.25 11.36 -11.13
C PRO A 77 8.45 11.38 -10.17
N ARG A 78 8.28 10.85 -8.95
CA ARG A 78 9.36 10.82 -7.96
C ARG A 78 10.56 9.97 -8.38
N GLN A 79 10.31 8.83 -9.02
CA GLN A 79 11.35 7.93 -9.56
C GLN A 79 10.82 7.22 -10.82
N PRO A 80 10.86 7.87 -11.99
CA PRO A 80 10.29 7.30 -13.20
C PRO A 80 10.96 5.95 -13.52
N GLY A 81 10.15 4.91 -13.74
CA GLY A 81 10.62 3.55 -14.06
C GLY A 81 11.05 2.70 -12.85
N ALA A 82 11.03 3.22 -11.63
CA ALA A 82 11.27 2.42 -10.44
C ALA A 82 10.17 1.38 -10.27
N LYS A 83 10.54 0.10 -10.11
CA LYS A 83 9.60 -0.98 -9.80
C LYS A 83 9.35 -1.11 -8.31
N GLU A 84 10.36 -0.81 -7.49
CA GLU A 84 10.31 -0.86 -6.03
C GLU A 84 11.12 0.29 -5.44
N VAL A 85 10.57 0.92 -4.42
CA VAL A 85 11.16 2.07 -3.72
C VAL A 85 11.12 1.80 -2.23
N GLN A 86 12.27 1.85 -1.56
CA GLN A 86 12.30 1.87 -0.11
C GLN A 86 11.83 3.23 0.40
N VAL A 87 10.86 3.19 1.32
CA VAL A 87 10.29 4.37 1.96
C VAL A 87 10.40 4.23 3.47
N PRO A 88 10.65 5.34 4.19
CA PRO A 88 10.71 5.29 5.65
C PRO A 88 9.34 4.91 6.21
N ARG A 89 9.31 4.34 7.41
CA ARG A 89 8.06 4.12 8.15
C ARG A 89 7.38 5.46 8.44
N TRP A 90 6.09 5.55 8.16
CA TRP A 90 5.27 6.73 8.39
C TRP A 90 4.62 6.64 9.78
N LYS A 91 4.44 7.79 10.45
CA LYS A 91 3.80 7.87 11.79
C LYS A 91 2.38 7.26 11.85
N HIS A 92 1.72 7.05 10.71
CA HIS A 92 0.39 6.45 10.61
C HIS A 92 0.40 4.93 10.41
N ASP A 93 1.57 4.31 10.23
CA ASP A 93 1.71 2.84 10.07
C ASP A 93 1.45 2.08 11.37
N SER A 94 1.48 2.75 12.52
CA SER A 94 1.07 2.19 13.81
C SER A 94 -0.44 1.97 13.93
N LYS A 95 -1.25 2.45 12.97
CA LYS A 95 -2.69 2.20 12.96
C LYS A 95 -3.00 0.85 12.30
N PRO A 96 -3.88 0.04 12.89
CA PRO A 96 -4.25 -1.26 12.34
C PRO A 96 -4.96 -1.17 10.99
N TYR A 97 -5.53 -0.01 10.65
CA TYR A 97 -6.17 0.21 9.36
C TYR A 97 -5.71 1.53 8.72
N PRO A 98 -5.24 1.50 7.46
CA PRO A 98 -4.96 2.72 6.71
C PRO A 98 -6.23 3.55 6.54
N THR A 99 -6.06 4.87 6.50
CA THR A 99 -7.15 5.84 6.37
C THR A 99 -7.07 6.58 5.04
N ASN A 100 -8.17 7.23 4.64
CA ASN A 100 -8.17 8.08 3.45
C ASN A 100 -7.09 9.18 3.52
N ASP A 101 -6.80 9.71 4.71
CA ASP A 101 -5.75 10.73 4.89
C ASP A 101 -4.35 10.18 4.62
N PHE A 102 -4.04 8.99 5.15
CA PHE A 102 -2.80 8.29 4.87
C PHE A 102 -2.62 8.07 3.36
N VAL A 103 -3.66 7.57 2.68
CA VAL A 103 -3.62 7.33 1.23
C VAL A 103 -3.43 8.63 0.45
N ARG A 104 -4.07 9.74 0.86
CA ARG A 104 -3.86 11.06 0.25
C ARG A 104 -2.41 11.52 0.38
N ARG A 105 -1.81 11.35 1.56
CA ARG A 105 -0.39 11.68 1.79
C ARG A 105 0.52 10.79 0.96
N LEU A 106 0.24 9.49 0.85
CA LEU A 106 1.01 8.54 0.04
C LEU A 106 0.98 8.93 -1.43
N ILE A 107 -0.21 9.16 -1.98
CA ILE A 107 -0.36 9.68 -3.35
C ILE A 107 0.37 11.01 -3.52
N GLY A 108 0.25 11.93 -2.55
CA GLY A 108 0.94 13.22 -2.56
C GLY A 108 2.46 13.08 -2.61
N TRP A 109 3.02 12.16 -1.82
CA TRP A 109 4.45 11.87 -1.79
C TRP A 109 4.95 11.23 -3.09
N CYS A 110 4.19 10.27 -3.64
CA CYS A 110 4.49 9.63 -4.92
C CYS A 110 4.42 10.60 -6.11
N MET A 111 3.52 11.58 -6.03
CA MET A 111 3.31 12.61 -7.05
C MET A 111 4.15 13.88 -6.82
N SER A 112 4.96 13.94 -5.77
CA SER A 112 5.87 15.06 -5.55
C SER A 112 7.14 14.84 -6.37
N GLU A 113 7.49 15.81 -7.20
CA GLU A 113 8.82 15.93 -7.78
C GLU A 113 9.80 16.25 -6.65
N LYS A 114 10.98 15.63 -6.66
CA LYS A 114 12.01 15.81 -5.64
C LYS A 114 12.87 17.02 -5.99
#